data_AF-A0A3C0S612-F1
#
_entry.id   AF-A0A3C0S612-F1
#
_cell.length_a   1.000
_cell.length_b   1.000
_cell.length_c   1.000
_cell.angle_alpha   90.00
_cell.angle_beta   90.00
_cell.angle_gamma   90.00
#
_symmetry.space_group_name_H-M   'P 1'
#
loop_
_entity.id
_entity.type
_entity.pdbx_description
1 polymer ?
#
loop_
_entity_poly.entity_id
_entity_poly.type
_entity_poly.pdbx_seq_one_letter_code
_entity_poly.pdbx_strand_id
1 'polypeptide(L)'
;LLRTAMRLVKVDEAKAKEYVQKAAGKTMDSNADNAFILHDESGSRVTQNRNSQVLLGDGGQENYYVKWSKTFIDYLKSNNDPRLQKVAVTKLYLSEKDKTQNGSFITDPTKQKGMPNGKDLGSNAQYNISSDPSYTTFAEYSSPNPTMIKRTGATFILTYGESELLLAEAAQRWGIGGSASDHYKKGVKASITYLNQYDGSLAISDADAETYLAANPFNAADALKQINTQYWAHTITMMDFYETWSNWRRSGYPALTPVNYPGNATSGTIPRRFPYPSTEAAINGENYRAASAAVPGGDKLSGRVWWDK
;
A
#
# COMPACT_ATOMS: atom_id res chain seq x y z
N LEU A 1 -16.27 -1.46 10.72
CA LEU A 1 -16.13 -1.93 12.12
C LEU A 1 -14.90 -2.83 12.32
N LEU A 2 -14.75 -3.91 11.54
CA LEU A 2 -13.60 -4.83 11.66
C LEU A 2 -12.23 -4.13 11.57
N ARG A 3 -11.99 -3.32 10.52
CA ARG A 3 -10.71 -2.57 10.33
C ARG A 3 -10.35 -1.69 11.54
N THR A 4 -11.32 -0.97 12.10
CA THR A 4 -11.09 -0.12 13.27
C THR A 4 -10.89 -0.93 14.54
N ALA A 5 -11.61 -2.04 14.73
CA ALA A 5 -11.39 -2.96 15.85
C ALA A 5 -9.97 -3.55 15.82
N MET A 6 -9.51 -4.00 14.65
CA MET A 6 -8.16 -4.55 14.50
C MET A 6 -7.07 -3.50 14.73
N ARG A 7 -7.34 -2.22 14.52
CA ARG A 7 -6.44 -1.11 14.87
C ARG A 7 -6.15 -1.05 16.38
N LEU A 8 -7.07 -1.53 17.22
CA LEU A 8 -6.97 -1.46 18.67
C LEU A 8 -6.15 -2.60 19.30
N VAL A 9 -5.76 -3.62 18.53
CA VAL A 9 -5.12 -4.87 19.03
C VAL A 9 -4.02 -4.63 20.07
N LYS A 10 -3.19 -3.59 19.90
CA LYS A 10 -2.06 -3.31 20.80
C LYS A 10 -2.35 -2.31 21.93
N VAL A 11 -3.44 -1.54 21.84
CA VAL A 11 -3.78 -0.49 22.80
C VAL A 11 -4.94 -0.88 23.72
N ASP A 12 -5.90 -1.66 23.20
CA ASP A 12 -7.03 -2.20 23.95
C ASP A 12 -7.49 -3.50 23.27
N GLU A 13 -6.81 -4.60 23.61
CA GLU A 13 -7.07 -5.92 23.02
C GLU A 13 -8.47 -6.45 23.35
N ALA A 14 -8.98 -6.15 24.56
CA ALA A 14 -10.31 -6.58 24.98
C ALA A 14 -11.40 -5.92 24.13
N LYS A 15 -11.29 -4.60 23.90
CA LYS A 15 -12.18 -3.85 23.00
C LYS A 15 -12.04 -4.30 21.56
N ALA A 16 -10.81 -4.60 21.11
CA ALA A 16 -10.57 -5.16 19.79
C ALA A 16 -11.35 -6.48 19.60
N LYS A 17 -11.18 -7.44 20.52
CA LYS A 17 -11.91 -8.73 20.53
C LYS A 17 -13.42 -8.54 20.47
N GLU A 18 -13.96 -7.69 21.35
CA GLU A 18 -15.39 -7.41 21.45
C GLU A 18 -15.98 -6.96 20.09
N TYR A 19 -15.33 -6.00 19.43
CA TYR A 19 -15.85 -5.48 18.16
C TYR A 19 -15.57 -6.39 16.98
N VAL A 20 -14.52 -7.21 17.01
CA VAL A 20 -14.32 -8.26 16.01
C VAL A 20 -15.43 -9.31 16.12
N GLN A 21 -15.78 -9.76 17.32
CA GLN A 21 -16.90 -10.69 17.51
C GLN A 21 -18.22 -10.13 16.97
N LYS A 22 -18.48 -8.84 17.16
CA LYS A 22 -19.67 -8.17 16.61
C LYS A 22 -19.67 -8.11 15.08
N ALA A 23 -18.50 -8.01 14.46
CA ALA A 23 -18.34 -7.90 13.01
C ALA A 23 -18.22 -9.26 12.30
N ALA A 24 -17.75 -10.30 12.99
CA ALA A 24 -17.56 -11.63 12.42
C ALA A 24 -18.87 -12.19 11.84
N GLY A 25 -18.79 -12.73 10.61
CA GLY A 25 -19.96 -13.20 9.86
C GLY A 25 -20.89 -12.10 9.34
N LYS A 26 -20.51 -10.83 9.46
CA LYS A 26 -21.25 -9.66 8.97
C LYS A 26 -20.36 -8.73 8.12
N THR A 27 -19.38 -9.33 7.45
CA THR A 27 -18.47 -8.65 6.52
C THR A 27 -18.92 -8.89 5.08
N MET A 28 -18.11 -8.44 4.12
CA MET A 28 -18.26 -8.75 2.70
C MET A 28 -18.16 -10.27 2.46
N ASP A 29 -18.85 -10.77 1.43
CA ASP A 29 -18.85 -12.19 1.04
C ASP A 29 -17.95 -12.46 -0.17
N SER A 30 -17.72 -11.45 -1.01
CA SER A 30 -16.82 -11.57 -2.17
C SER A 30 -16.30 -10.22 -2.66
N ASN A 31 -15.43 -10.24 -3.68
CA ASN A 31 -14.98 -9.01 -4.36
C ASN A 31 -16.14 -8.19 -4.99
N ALA A 32 -17.32 -8.79 -5.19
CA ALA A 32 -18.51 -8.06 -5.66
C ALA A 32 -19.01 -7.02 -4.62
N ASP A 33 -18.70 -7.23 -3.33
CA ASP A 33 -19.11 -6.33 -2.25
C ASP A 33 -18.06 -5.26 -1.94
N ASN A 34 -16.95 -5.21 -2.70
CA ASN A 34 -15.90 -4.22 -2.51
C ASN A 34 -16.51 -2.81 -2.58
N ALA A 35 -16.20 -1.99 -1.58
CA ALA A 35 -16.64 -0.60 -1.54
C ALA A 35 -15.62 0.28 -2.26
N PHE A 36 -16.02 0.90 -3.36
CA PHE A 36 -15.21 1.83 -4.13
C PHE A 36 -16.04 2.96 -4.72
N ILE A 37 -15.37 4.05 -5.09
CA ILE A 37 -15.96 5.20 -5.76
C ILE A 37 -15.50 5.17 -7.22
N LEU A 38 -16.46 5.26 -8.14
CA LEU A 38 -16.20 5.50 -9.56
C LEU A 38 -16.15 7.00 -9.84
N HIS A 39 -15.38 7.36 -10.86
CA HIS A 39 -15.06 8.75 -11.16
C HIS A 39 -15.50 9.11 -12.58
N ASP A 40 -15.70 10.40 -12.80
CA ASP A 40 -16.18 10.96 -14.06
C ASP A 40 -15.19 12.03 -14.55
N GLU A 41 -14.58 11.75 -15.70
CA GLU A 41 -13.63 12.64 -16.37
C GLU A 41 -14.30 13.81 -17.09
N SER A 42 -15.59 13.68 -17.45
CA SER A 42 -16.35 14.77 -18.07
C SER A 42 -16.72 15.88 -17.09
N GLY A 43 -16.69 15.58 -15.79
CA GLY A 43 -16.93 16.54 -14.72
C GLY A 43 -15.72 17.41 -14.38
N SER A 44 -15.80 18.08 -13.22
CA SER A 44 -14.73 18.96 -12.75
C SER A 44 -13.56 18.17 -12.15
N ARG A 45 -12.49 18.88 -11.79
CA ARG A 45 -11.32 18.27 -11.15
C ARG A 45 -11.67 17.44 -9.90
N VAL A 46 -12.75 17.73 -9.17
CA VAL A 46 -13.13 16.96 -7.97
C VAL A 46 -13.89 15.67 -8.26
N THR A 47 -14.38 15.48 -9.49
CA THR A 47 -15.10 14.26 -9.91
C THR A 47 -14.17 13.20 -10.50
N GLN A 48 -12.90 13.55 -10.74
CA GLN A 48 -11.87 12.67 -11.27
C GLN A 48 -11.07 11.98 -10.17
N ASN A 49 -10.60 10.76 -10.43
CA ASN A 49 -9.78 10.00 -9.50
C ASN A 49 -8.52 10.79 -9.11
N ARG A 50 -8.37 11.09 -7.83
CA ARG A 50 -7.33 12.01 -7.36
C ARG A 50 -5.94 11.40 -7.35
N ASN A 51 -5.82 10.10 -7.11
CA ASN A 51 -4.56 9.39 -7.27
C ASN A 51 -4.11 9.44 -8.73
N SER A 52 -5.03 9.15 -9.66
CA SER A 52 -4.77 9.20 -11.10
C SER A 52 -4.31 10.59 -11.55
N GLN A 53 -4.98 11.67 -11.10
CA GLN A 53 -4.55 13.04 -11.40
C GLN A 53 -3.07 13.27 -11.05
N VAL A 54 -2.67 12.97 -9.82
CA VAL A 54 -1.29 13.19 -9.35
C VAL A 54 -0.30 12.29 -10.09
N LEU A 55 -0.64 11.01 -10.28
CA LEU A 55 0.21 10.04 -10.97
C LEU A 55 0.34 10.33 -12.48
N LEU A 56 -0.59 11.10 -13.05
CA LEU A 56 -0.56 11.58 -14.43
C LEU A 56 0.05 12.99 -14.57
N GLY A 57 0.47 13.62 -13.47
CA GLY A 57 1.21 14.89 -13.48
C GLY A 57 0.38 16.16 -13.19
N ASP A 58 -0.88 16.03 -12.78
CA ASP A 58 -1.71 17.19 -12.42
C ASP A 58 -1.14 17.91 -11.19
N GLY A 59 -0.82 19.19 -11.35
CA GLY A 59 -0.17 19.99 -10.30
C GLY A 59 1.33 20.16 -10.50
N GLY A 60 1.88 19.75 -11.65
CA GLY A 60 3.26 20.00 -12.05
C GLY A 60 4.25 18.92 -11.63
N GLN A 61 3.78 17.78 -11.11
CA GLN A 61 4.63 16.65 -10.75
C GLN A 61 5.15 15.95 -12.01
N GLU A 62 6.43 15.62 -12.01
CA GLU A 62 7.04 14.84 -13.07
C GLU A 62 6.69 13.35 -12.91
N ASN A 63 5.60 12.94 -13.54
CA ASN A 63 5.14 11.53 -13.57
C ASN A 63 6.16 10.55 -14.18
N TYR A 64 7.12 11.05 -14.98
CA TYR A 64 8.27 10.27 -15.46
C TYR A 64 9.06 9.61 -14.32
N TYR A 65 9.19 10.26 -13.16
CA TYR A 65 9.98 9.74 -12.02
C TYR A 65 9.17 8.94 -11.01
N VAL A 66 7.86 8.78 -11.22
CA VAL A 66 7.03 7.93 -10.36
C VAL A 66 7.38 6.47 -10.64
N LYS A 67 7.89 5.77 -9.62
CA LYS A 67 8.34 4.37 -9.71
C LYS A 67 7.88 3.56 -8.52
N TRP A 68 7.63 2.28 -8.76
CA TRP A 68 7.47 1.31 -7.69
C TRP A 68 8.81 1.11 -6.96
N SER A 69 8.72 0.97 -5.65
CA SER A 69 9.89 0.71 -4.81
C SER A 69 10.49 -0.66 -5.09
N LYS A 70 11.81 -0.79 -4.90
CA LYS A 70 12.53 -2.07 -4.90
C LYS A 70 11.89 -3.06 -3.93
N THR A 71 11.53 -2.62 -2.74
CA THR A 71 10.88 -3.48 -1.73
C THR A 71 9.59 -4.12 -2.24
N PHE A 72 8.73 -3.35 -2.92
CA PHE A 72 7.46 -3.88 -3.43
C PHE A 72 7.66 -4.81 -4.64
N ILE A 73 8.48 -4.39 -5.61
CA ILE A 73 8.74 -5.23 -6.78
C ILE A 73 9.46 -6.52 -6.40
N ASP A 74 10.45 -6.48 -5.51
CA ASP A 74 11.16 -7.67 -5.05
C ASP A 74 10.25 -8.61 -4.26
N TYR A 75 9.33 -8.08 -3.45
CA TYR A 75 8.33 -8.90 -2.79
C TYR A 75 7.50 -9.68 -3.80
N LEU A 76 6.94 -9.01 -4.81
CA LEU A 76 6.14 -9.70 -5.83
C LEU A 76 6.98 -10.71 -6.63
N LYS A 77 8.22 -10.35 -7.01
CA LYS A 77 9.13 -11.24 -7.75
C LYS A 77 9.51 -12.48 -6.95
N SER A 78 9.93 -12.31 -5.71
CA SER A 78 10.40 -13.42 -4.85
C SER A 78 9.30 -14.42 -4.50
N ASN A 79 8.03 -14.01 -4.59
CA ASN A 79 6.89 -14.88 -4.34
C ASN A 79 6.21 -15.39 -5.63
N ASN A 80 6.81 -15.15 -6.80
CA ASN A 80 6.20 -15.45 -8.11
C ASN A 80 4.76 -14.95 -8.21
N ASP A 81 4.53 -13.72 -7.74
CA ASP A 81 3.19 -13.18 -7.53
C ASP A 81 2.55 -12.80 -8.88
N PRO A 82 1.37 -13.35 -9.22
CA PRO A 82 0.73 -13.10 -10.51
C PRO A 82 0.30 -11.64 -10.69
N ARG A 83 0.23 -10.85 -9.60
CA ARG A 83 -0.07 -9.42 -9.66
C ARG A 83 1.03 -8.63 -10.35
N LEU A 84 2.29 -9.09 -10.32
CA LEU A 84 3.44 -8.31 -10.80
C LEU A 84 3.27 -7.81 -12.24
N GLN A 85 2.91 -8.70 -13.16
CA GLN A 85 2.67 -8.36 -14.57
C GLN A 85 1.46 -7.44 -14.80
N LYS A 86 0.56 -7.34 -13.82
CA LYS A 86 -0.63 -6.50 -13.91
C LYS A 86 -0.40 -5.12 -13.33
N VAL A 87 0.37 -5.01 -12.25
CA VAL A 87 0.50 -3.76 -11.49
C VAL A 87 1.71 -2.91 -11.86
N ALA A 88 2.70 -3.50 -12.52
CA ALA A 88 3.96 -2.87 -12.85
C ALA A 88 4.27 -2.95 -14.34
N VAL A 89 4.85 -1.88 -14.88
CA VAL A 89 5.37 -1.84 -16.25
C VAL A 89 6.76 -1.20 -16.28
N THR A 90 7.68 -1.74 -17.08
CA THR A 90 8.92 -1.04 -17.44
C THR A 90 8.81 -0.45 -18.84
N LYS A 91 9.75 0.40 -19.22
CA LYS A 91 9.77 1.08 -20.52
C LYS A 91 8.48 1.84 -20.82
N LEU A 92 7.83 2.40 -19.79
CA LEU A 92 6.65 3.25 -19.95
C LEU A 92 6.97 4.55 -20.71
N TYR A 93 8.22 5.00 -20.67
CA TYR A 93 8.66 6.21 -21.34
C TYR A 93 9.86 5.90 -22.24
N LEU A 94 9.93 6.54 -23.41
CA LEU A 94 10.96 6.30 -24.42
C LEU A 94 12.34 6.79 -23.98
N SER A 95 12.41 7.98 -23.38
CA SER A 95 13.66 8.58 -22.91
C SER A 95 13.40 9.55 -21.76
N GLU A 96 14.45 9.87 -20.98
CA GLU A 96 14.39 10.89 -19.93
C GLU A 96 14.28 12.31 -20.50
N LYS A 97 14.84 12.53 -21.70
CA LYS A 97 14.81 13.82 -22.39
C LYS A 97 13.41 14.15 -22.90
N ASP A 98 12.81 13.22 -23.63
CA ASP A 98 11.56 13.47 -24.36
C ASP A 98 10.33 13.11 -23.51
N LYS A 99 10.49 12.17 -22.56
CA LYS A 99 9.44 11.72 -21.63
C LYS A 99 8.14 11.30 -22.33
N THR A 100 8.21 10.97 -23.61
CA THR A 100 7.09 10.46 -24.40
C THR A 100 6.69 9.08 -23.89
N GLN A 101 5.41 8.89 -23.60
CA GLN A 101 4.90 7.57 -23.20
C GLN A 101 5.03 6.58 -24.35
N ASN A 102 5.48 5.38 -24.02
CA ASN A 102 5.61 4.25 -24.91
C ASN A 102 4.38 3.35 -24.72
N GLY A 103 3.53 3.26 -25.74
CA GLY A 103 2.39 2.33 -25.74
C GLY A 103 2.80 0.85 -25.70
N SER A 104 4.04 0.54 -26.07
CA SER A 104 4.64 -0.81 -26.02
C SER A 104 5.48 -1.01 -24.75
N PHE A 105 4.96 -0.57 -23.60
CA PHE A 105 5.58 -0.83 -22.31
C PHE A 105 5.62 -2.33 -22.00
N ILE A 106 6.51 -2.74 -21.09
CA ILE A 106 6.78 -4.15 -20.81
C ILE A 106 6.14 -4.57 -19.50
N THR A 107 5.27 -5.58 -19.56
CA THR A 107 4.61 -6.21 -18.39
C THR A 107 5.28 -7.51 -17.93
N ASP A 108 6.26 -8.03 -18.68
CA ASP A 108 6.96 -9.28 -18.35
C ASP A 108 7.54 -9.22 -16.90
N PRO A 109 7.12 -10.13 -15.99
CA PRO A 109 7.61 -10.21 -14.61
C PRO A 109 9.13 -10.23 -14.49
N THR A 110 9.82 -10.90 -15.42
CA THR A 110 11.28 -11.05 -15.40
C THR A 110 12.00 -9.72 -15.63
N LYS A 111 11.35 -8.82 -16.39
CA LYS A 111 11.86 -7.48 -16.73
C LYS A 111 11.48 -6.41 -15.71
N GLN A 112 10.63 -6.71 -14.73
CA GLN A 112 10.27 -5.74 -13.70
C GLN A 112 11.42 -5.48 -12.73
N LYS A 113 11.57 -4.20 -12.34
CA LYS A 113 12.68 -3.72 -11.51
C LYS A 113 12.23 -2.53 -10.67
N GLY A 114 12.16 -2.69 -9.35
CA GLY A 114 11.82 -1.57 -8.48
C GLY A 114 12.98 -0.60 -8.30
N MET A 115 12.66 0.67 -8.09
CA MET A 115 13.64 1.71 -7.81
C MET A 115 14.21 1.52 -6.39
N PRO A 116 15.55 1.50 -6.21
CA PRO A 116 16.16 1.41 -4.88
C PRO A 116 15.64 2.49 -3.93
N ASN A 117 15.22 2.09 -2.73
CA ASN A 117 14.64 3.02 -1.76
C ASN A 117 15.65 4.06 -1.30
N GLY A 118 15.20 5.31 -1.16
CA GLY A 118 16.04 6.39 -0.63
C GLY A 118 17.01 7.00 -1.64
N LYS A 119 16.92 6.61 -2.91
CA LYS A 119 17.66 7.27 -3.98
C LYS A 119 16.92 8.49 -4.53
N ASP A 120 17.66 9.49 -4.96
CA ASP A 120 17.17 10.77 -5.49
C ASP A 120 17.93 11.19 -6.78
N LEU A 121 17.62 12.39 -7.28
CA LEU A 121 18.28 13.01 -8.43
C LEU A 121 19.39 14.00 -8.01
N GLY A 122 19.79 13.99 -6.73
CA GLY A 122 20.76 14.92 -6.18
C GLY A 122 22.20 14.57 -6.56
N SER A 123 23.15 15.40 -6.14
CA SER A 123 24.58 15.21 -6.44
C SER A 123 25.32 14.33 -5.42
N ASN A 124 24.72 14.00 -4.27
CA ASN A 124 25.37 13.16 -3.27
C ASN A 124 25.44 11.71 -3.76
N ALA A 125 26.63 11.20 -4.07
CA ALA A 125 26.84 9.87 -4.65
C ALA A 125 26.21 8.71 -3.84
N GLN A 126 26.06 8.85 -2.52
CA GLN A 126 25.40 7.82 -1.71
C GLN A 126 23.91 7.68 -2.03
N TYR A 127 23.24 8.79 -2.37
CA TYR A 127 21.79 8.87 -2.59
C TYR A 127 21.41 9.12 -4.05
N ASN A 128 22.34 9.60 -4.87
CA ASN A 128 22.11 9.75 -6.30
C ASN A 128 21.80 8.39 -6.92
N ILE A 129 20.65 8.30 -7.58
CA ILE A 129 20.21 7.11 -8.30
C ILE A 129 21.21 6.68 -9.37
N SER A 130 21.87 7.61 -10.07
CA SER A 130 22.83 7.30 -11.13
C SER A 130 24.12 6.67 -10.64
N SER A 131 24.39 6.80 -9.34
CA SER A 131 25.53 6.16 -8.65
C SER A 131 25.18 4.76 -8.13
N ASP A 132 23.92 4.32 -8.22
CA ASP A 132 23.54 2.96 -7.84
C ASP A 132 24.08 1.95 -8.87
N PRO A 133 24.74 0.84 -8.46
CA PRO A 133 25.29 -0.13 -9.40
C PRO A 133 24.25 -0.77 -10.33
N SER A 134 22.98 -0.77 -9.92
CA SER A 134 21.90 -1.27 -10.78
C SER A 134 21.42 -0.24 -11.79
N TYR A 135 21.81 1.04 -11.69
CA TYR A 135 21.28 2.09 -12.55
C TYR A 135 21.77 1.96 -13.99
N THR A 136 20.85 2.16 -14.93
CA THR A 136 21.14 2.27 -16.35
C THR A 136 20.36 3.44 -16.93
N THR A 137 19.02 3.38 -16.84
CA THR A 137 18.10 4.48 -17.14
C THR A 137 16.87 4.40 -16.24
N PHE A 138 16.18 5.53 -16.03
CA PHE A 138 14.92 5.54 -15.30
C PHE A 138 13.81 4.70 -15.93
N ALA A 139 13.81 4.59 -17.27
CA ALA A 139 12.82 3.81 -17.99
C ALA A 139 12.89 2.29 -17.69
N GLU A 140 14.01 1.79 -17.15
CA GLU A 140 14.11 0.39 -16.69
C GLU A 140 13.39 0.14 -15.37
N TYR A 141 13.12 1.18 -14.58
CA TYR A 141 12.40 1.00 -13.32
C TYR A 141 10.89 0.89 -13.56
N SER A 142 10.27 -0.02 -12.84
CA SER A 142 8.84 -0.29 -12.90
C SER A 142 8.04 0.92 -12.46
N SER A 143 7.07 1.32 -13.28
CA SER A 143 6.06 2.34 -12.98
C SER A 143 4.71 1.65 -12.70
N PRO A 144 3.75 2.31 -12.02
CA PRO A 144 2.37 1.85 -11.98
C PRO A 144 1.85 1.58 -13.39
N ASN A 145 1.17 0.45 -13.58
CA ASN A 145 0.55 0.14 -14.87
C ASN A 145 -0.47 1.24 -15.22
N PRO A 146 -0.37 1.91 -16.39
CA PRO A 146 -1.30 2.95 -16.81
C PRO A 146 -2.77 2.56 -16.73
N THR A 147 -3.08 1.28 -16.92
CA THR A 147 -4.45 0.75 -16.85
C THR A 147 -5.07 0.88 -15.45
N MET A 148 -4.26 0.98 -14.39
CA MET A 148 -4.72 1.17 -13.01
C MET A 148 -4.96 2.64 -12.63
N ILE A 149 -4.40 3.60 -13.38
CA ILE A 149 -4.40 5.03 -13.04
C ILE A 149 -5.30 5.86 -13.97
N LYS A 150 -6.41 5.28 -14.43
CA LYS A 150 -7.39 6.00 -15.24
C LYS A 150 -8.09 7.08 -14.41
N ARG A 151 -8.40 8.24 -15.00
CA ARG A 151 -9.14 9.33 -14.32
C ARG A 151 -10.57 8.92 -13.94
N THR A 152 -11.15 7.98 -14.68
CA THR A 152 -12.44 7.33 -14.39
C THR A 152 -12.33 6.08 -13.51
N GLY A 153 -11.09 5.62 -13.24
CA GLY A 153 -10.83 4.37 -12.52
C GLY A 153 -11.25 4.42 -11.06
N ALA A 154 -11.51 3.27 -10.46
CA ALA A 154 -12.00 3.15 -9.09
C ALA A 154 -11.02 3.72 -8.04
N THR A 155 -11.58 4.33 -6.99
CA THR A 155 -10.89 4.54 -5.71
C THR A 155 -11.49 3.59 -4.69
N PHE A 156 -10.73 2.58 -4.28
CA PHE A 156 -11.18 1.61 -3.30
C PHE A 156 -11.15 2.20 -1.88
N ILE A 157 -12.16 1.87 -1.08
CA ILE A 157 -12.33 2.35 0.30
C ILE A 157 -12.16 1.20 1.29
N LEU A 158 -12.76 0.05 0.99
CA LEU A 158 -12.67 -1.18 1.77
C LEU A 158 -12.98 -2.38 0.87
N THR A 159 -12.19 -3.45 0.96
CA THR A 159 -12.43 -4.66 0.17
C THR A 159 -12.66 -5.91 1.01
N TYR A 160 -13.21 -6.93 0.36
CA TYR A 160 -13.35 -8.27 0.85
C TYR A 160 -11.98 -8.88 1.19
N GLY A 161 -10.97 -8.69 0.33
CA GLY A 161 -9.60 -9.11 0.60
C GLY A 161 -9.04 -8.56 1.90
N GLU A 162 -9.25 -7.27 2.19
CA GLU A 162 -8.88 -6.69 3.49
C GLU A 162 -9.66 -7.32 4.65
N SER A 163 -10.97 -7.50 4.49
CA SER A 163 -11.84 -8.05 5.52
C SER A 163 -11.44 -9.48 5.92
N GLU A 164 -11.19 -10.33 4.93
CA GLU A 164 -10.73 -11.71 5.11
C GLU A 164 -9.34 -11.78 5.74
N LEU A 165 -8.39 -10.94 5.31
CA LEU A 165 -7.06 -10.91 5.94
C LEU A 165 -7.12 -10.42 7.40
N LEU A 166 -8.01 -9.48 7.73
CA LEU A 166 -8.24 -9.06 9.11
C LEU A 166 -8.92 -10.15 9.95
N LEU A 167 -9.86 -10.91 9.38
CA LEU A 167 -10.46 -12.08 10.02
C LEU A 167 -9.44 -13.21 10.21
N ALA A 168 -8.52 -13.41 9.27
CA ALA A 168 -7.42 -14.36 9.40
C ALA A 168 -6.54 -14.01 10.61
N GLU A 169 -6.22 -12.72 10.78
CA GLU A 169 -5.46 -12.26 11.94
C GLU A 169 -6.25 -12.43 13.24
N ALA A 170 -7.54 -12.09 13.26
CA ALA A 170 -8.39 -12.30 14.42
C ALA A 170 -8.51 -13.77 14.82
N ALA A 171 -8.70 -14.66 13.84
CA ALA A 171 -8.73 -16.10 14.04
C ALA A 171 -7.40 -16.61 14.58
N GLN A 172 -6.27 -16.16 14.02
CA GLN A 172 -4.94 -16.55 14.49
C GLN A 172 -4.67 -16.11 15.93
N ARG A 173 -5.10 -14.88 16.30
CA ARG A 173 -4.85 -14.34 17.63
C ARG A 173 -5.79 -14.94 18.68
N TRP A 174 -7.05 -15.13 18.33
CA TRP A 174 -8.13 -15.28 19.32
C TRP A 174 -9.12 -16.40 19.02
N GLY A 175 -8.98 -17.11 17.89
CA GLY A 175 -9.96 -18.12 17.47
C GLY A 175 -11.34 -17.54 17.14
N ILE A 176 -11.42 -16.25 16.78
CA ILE A 176 -12.68 -15.58 16.44
C ILE A 176 -12.84 -15.55 14.92
N GLY A 177 -14.07 -15.80 14.44
CA GLY A 177 -14.44 -15.60 13.04
C GLY A 177 -14.30 -16.83 12.15
N GLY A 178 -13.54 -17.84 12.57
CA GLY A 178 -13.37 -19.09 11.83
C GLY A 178 -11.91 -19.55 11.79
N SER A 179 -11.54 -20.28 10.74
CA SER A 179 -10.19 -20.78 10.52
C SER A 179 -9.28 -19.67 9.95
N ALA A 180 -8.14 -19.44 10.61
CA ALA A 180 -7.14 -18.47 10.14
C ALA A 180 -6.60 -18.83 8.73
N SER A 181 -6.38 -20.12 8.48
CA SER A 181 -5.95 -20.62 7.17
C SER A 181 -7.00 -20.33 6.08
N ASP A 182 -8.29 -20.53 6.38
CA ASP A 182 -9.33 -20.37 5.37
C ASP A 182 -9.56 -18.90 5.03
N HIS A 183 -9.58 -18.04 6.05
CA HIS A 183 -9.62 -16.59 5.86
C HIS A 183 -8.39 -16.07 5.12
N TYR A 184 -7.19 -16.59 5.42
CA TYR A 184 -5.97 -16.22 4.69
C TYR A 184 -6.09 -16.58 3.20
N LYS A 185 -6.52 -17.81 2.88
CA LYS A 185 -6.69 -18.25 1.48
C LYS A 185 -7.70 -17.37 0.74
N LYS A 186 -8.87 -17.13 1.34
CA LYS A 186 -9.90 -16.24 0.77
C LYS A 186 -9.38 -14.83 0.55
N GLY A 187 -8.71 -14.28 1.56
CA GLY A 187 -8.16 -12.92 1.53
C GLY A 187 -7.09 -12.74 0.46
N VAL A 188 -6.14 -13.67 0.36
CA VAL A 188 -5.09 -13.63 -0.67
C VAL A 188 -5.67 -13.82 -2.07
N LYS A 189 -6.57 -14.79 -2.26
CA LYS A 189 -7.25 -15.01 -3.54
C LYS A 189 -7.98 -13.73 -3.98
N ALA A 190 -8.80 -13.17 -3.10
CA ALA A 190 -9.51 -11.93 -3.36
C ALA A 190 -8.56 -10.76 -3.67
N SER A 191 -7.45 -10.65 -2.93
CA SER A 191 -6.41 -9.64 -3.14
C SER A 191 -5.65 -9.78 -4.46
N ILE A 192 -5.72 -10.94 -5.11
CA ILE A 192 -5.15 -11.17 -6.44
C ILE A 192 -6.19 -10.88 -7.52
N THR A 193 -7.40 -11.41 -7.37
CA THR A 193 -8.41 -11.40 -8.43
C THR A 193 -9.15 -10.07 -8.57
N TYR A 194 -9.15 -9.20 -7.54
CA TYR A 194 -9.87 -7.92 -7.58
C TYR A 194 -9.33 -6.93 -8.63
N LEU A 195 -8.12 -7.15 -9.17
CA LEU A 195 -7.50 -6.24 -10.15
C LEU A 195 -8.37 -6.05 -11.40
N ASN A 196 -9.26 -6.99 -11.73
CA ASN A 196 -10.24 -6.83 -12.80
C ASN A 196 -11.21 -5.65 -12.60
N GLN A 197 -11.37 -5.17 -11.36
CA GLN A 197 -12.23 -4.01 -11.03
C GLN A 197 -11.58 -2.68 -11.41
N TYR A 198 -10.27 -2.63 -11.62
CA TYR A 198 -9.63 -1.49 -12.30
C TYR A 198 -9.93 -1.53 -13.80
N ASP A 199 -9.76 -2.71 -14.42
CA ASP A 199 -10.01 -2.96 -15.83
C ASP A 199 -9.99 -4.47 -16.12
N GLY A 200 -10.84 -4.95 -17.05
CA GLY A 200 -10.91 -6.37 -17.41
C GLY A 200 -9.58 -6.96 -17.94
N SER A 201 -8.72 -6.16 -18.58
CA SER A 201 -7.39 -6.60 -19.04
C SER A 201 -6.42 -6.93 -17.90
N LEU A 202 -6.70 -6.44 -16.69
CA LEU A 202 -5.94 -6.72 -15.48
C LEU A 202 -6.43 -7.97 -14.74
N ALA A 203 -7.45 -8.66 -15.26
CA ALA A 203 -7.95 -9.89 -14.65
C ALA A 203 -6.83 -10.94 -14.49
N ILE A 204 -6.86 -11.59 -13.33
CA ILE A 204 -6.08 -12.77 -12.98
C ILE A 204 -7.10 -13.85 -12.64
N SER A 205 -6.91 -15.05 -13.20
CA SER A 205 -7.88 -16.12 -13.01
C SER A 205 -7.86 -16.65 -11.57
N ASP A 206 -8.97 -17.25 -11.15
CA ASP A 206 -9.01 -17.99 -9.88
C ASP A 206 -7.95 -19.09 -9.86
N ALA A 207 -7.72 -19.79 -10.97
CA ALA A 207 -6.71 -20.86 -11.07
C ALA A 207 -5.28 -20.35 -10.83
N ASP A 208 -4.93 -19.17 -11.34
CA ASP A 208 -3.62 -18.55 -11.09
C ASP A 208 -3.47 -18.14 -9.62
N ALA A 209 -4.55 -17.64 -9.01
CA ALA A 209 -4.57 -17.29 -7.59
C ALA A 209 -4.44 -18.54 -6.68
N GLU A 210 -5.11 -19.65 -7.02
CA GLU A 210 -4.95 -20.93 -6.32
C GLU A 210 -3.54 -21.50 -6.51
N THR A 211 -2.96 -21.37 -7.71
CA THR A 211 -1.56 -21.78 -7.98
C THR A 211 -0.59 -21.01 -7.09
N TYR A 212 -0.78 -19.69 -6.96
CA TYR A 212 -0.01 -18.86 -6.05
C TYR A 212 -0.14 -19.32 -4.59
N LEU A 213 -1.37 -19.61 -4.13
CA LEU A 213 -1.64 -20.09 -2.78
C LEU A 213 -1.03 -21.46 -2.49
N ALA A 214 -1.02 -22.36 -3.47
CA ALA A 214 -0.38 -23.66 -3.35
C ALA A 214 1.14 -23.54 -3.21
N ALA A 215 1.76 -22.60 -3.93
CA ALA A 215 3.19 -22.30 -3.84
C ALA A 215 3.57 -21.51 -2.57
N ASN A 216 2.63 -20.75 -2.01
CA ASN A 216 2.83 -19.88 -0.84
C ASN A 216 1.82 -20.23 0.28
N PRO A 217 1.88 -21.46 0.84
CA PRO A 217 0.89 -21.93 1.79
C PRO A 217 0.90 -21.14 3.11
N PHE A 218 -0.26 -21.12 3.77
CA PHE A 218 -0.39 -20.57 5.11
C PHE A 218 0.50 -21.34 6.09
N ASN A 219 1.33 -20.62 6.83
CA ASN A 219 2.17 -21.13 7.90
C ASN A 219 1.72 -20.53 9.23
N ALA A 220 1.12 -21.35 10.09
CA ALA A 220 0.64 -20.93 11.41
C ALA A 220 1.73 -20.28 12.28
N ALA A 221 3.00 -20.72 12.15
CA ALA A 221 4.12 -20.17 12.92
C ALA A 221 4.48 -18.73 12.51
N ASP A 222 4.24 -18.38 11.25
CA ASP A 222 4.52 -17.05 10.66
C ASP A 222 3.24 -16.29 10.29
N ALA A 223 2.08 -16.74 10.78
CA ALA A 223 0.77 -16.32 10.28
C ALA A 223 0.58 -14.79 10.30
N LEU A 224 0.90 -14.13 11.41
CA LEU A 224 0.74 -12.68 11.53
C LEU A 224 1.60 -11.91 10.52
N LYS A 225 2.82 -12.40 10.25
CA LYS A 225 3.72 -11.83 9.24
C LYS A 225 3.16 -12.05 7.84
N GLN A 226 2.75 -13.27 7.51
CA GLN A 226 2.18 -13.60 6.19
C GLN A 226 0.92 -12.79 5.90
N ILE A 227 -0.06 -12.81 6.82
CA ILE A 227 -1.33 -12.11 6.71
C ILE A 227 -1.10 -10.61 6.47
N ASN A 228 -0.27 -9.97 7.29
CA ASN A 228 -0.07 -8.52 7.18
C ASN A 228 0.82 -8.11 6.00
N THR A 229 1.71 -8.98 5.55
CA THR A 229 2.49 -8.72 4.34
C THR A 229 1.59 -8.82 3.10
N GLN A 230 0.65 -9.77 3.07
CA GLN A 230 -0.38 -9.82 2.03
C GLN A 230 -1.32 -8.62 2.09
N TYR A 231 -1.71 -8.18 3.30
CA TYR A 231 -2.52 -6.98 3.48
C TYR A 231 -1.80 -5.75 2.94
N TRP A 232 -0.50 -5.60 3.23
CA TRP A 232 0.35 -4.52 2.71
C TRP A 232 0.44 -4.54 1.19
N ALA A 233 0.68 -5.72 0.58
CA ALA A 233 0.73 -5.84 -0.87
C ALA A 233 -0.62 -5.50 -1.51
N HIS A 234 -1.72 -5.97 -0.92
CA HIS A 234 -3.07 -5.67 -1.36
C HIS A 234 -3.36 -4.17 -1.34
N THR A 235 -3.15 -3.48 -0.22
CA THR A 235 -3.44 -2.04 -0.10
C THR A 235 -2.51 -1.17 -0.96
N ILE A 236 -1.27 -1.61 -1.24
CA ILE A 236 -0.43 -0.95 -2.25
C ILE A 236 -1.06 -1.05 -3.63
N THR A 237 -1.51 -2.23 -4.03
CA THR A 237 -2.15 -2.41 -5.35
C THR A 237 -3.50 -1.70 -5.45
N MET A 238 -4.18 -1.45 -4.32
CA MET A 238 -5.39 -0.61 -4.27
C MET A 238 -5.10 0.89 -4.43
N MET A 239 -3.82 1.27 -4.43
CA MET A 239 -3.38 2.66 -4.32
C MET A 239 -3.91 3.35 -3.05
N ASP A 240 -4.24 2.57 -2.01
CA ASP A 240 -4.58 3.08 -0.68
C ASP A 240 -3.32 3.09 0.18
N PHE A 241 -2.45 4.06 -0.10
CA PHE A 241 -1.22 4.26 0.64
C PHE A 241 -1.47 4.71 2.10
N TYR A 242 -2.64 5.29 2.38
CA TYR A 242 -3.04 5.68 3.74
C TYR A 242 -3.31 4.46 4.60
N GLU A 243 -4.08 3.50 4.09
CA GLU A 243 -4.33 2.25 4.79
C GLU A 243 -3.07 1.38 4.84
N THR A 244 -2.27 1.35 3.77
CA THR A 244 -0.95 0.68 3.77
C THR A 244 -0.09 1.17 4.93
N TRP A 245 0.08 2.49 5.06
CA TRP A 245 0.88 3.09 6.14
C TRP A 245 0.26 2.87 7.52
N SER A 246 -1.07 2.92 7.61
CA SER A 246 -1.78 2.68 8.86
C SER A 246 -1.67 1.23 9.34
N ASN A 247 -1.81 0.25 8.44
CA ASN A 247 -1.65 -1.16 8.79
C ASN A 247 -0.19 -1.50 9.07
N TRP A 248 0.78 -0.98 8.33
CA TRP A 248 2.19 -1.19 8.63
C TRP A 248 2.57 -0.66 10.01
N ARG A 249 2.13 0.56 10.39
CA ARG A 249 2.36 1.09 11.74
C ARG A 249 1.76 0.20 12.82
N ARG A 250 0.55 -0.28 12.59
CA ARG A 250 -0.19 -1.14 13.52
C ARG A 250 0.45 -2.53 13.66
N SER A 251 0.73 -3.20 12.55
CA SER A 251 1.17 -4.60 12.51
C SER A 251 2.68 -4.76 12.65
N GLY A 252 3.46 -3.78 12.18
CA GLY A 252 4.91 -3.87 12.02
C GLY A 252 5.36 -4.63 10.76
N TYR A 253 4.43 -5.06 9.90
CA TYR A 253 4.72 -5.88 8.73
C TYR A 253 4.38 -5.18 7.40
N PRO A 254 5.17 -5.42 6.33
CA PRO A 254 6.45 -6.15 6.36
C PRO A 254 7.51 -5.39 7.18
N ALA A 255 8.57 -6.09 7.57
CA ALA A 255 9.70 -5.48 8.25
C ALA A 255 10.47 -4.58 7.27
N LEU A 256 10.08 -3.31 7.20
CA LEU A 256 10.68 -2.33 6.30
C LEU A 256 12.03 -1.86 6.86
N THR A 257 13.02 -1.74 5.97
CA THR A 257 14.32 -1.13 6.29
C THR A 257 14.21 0.39 6.12
N PRO A 258 14.41 1.19 7.19
CA PRO A 258 14.40 2.64 7.08
C PRO A 258 15.56 3.17 6.21
N VAL A 259 15.32 4.28 5.53
CA VAL A 259 16.38 5.05 4.88
C VAL A 259 16.87 6.11 5.86
N ASN A 260 18.16 6.07 6.20
CA ASN A 260 18.80 7.12 6.98
C ASN A 260 19.43 8.15 6.04
N TYR A 261 18.63 9.14 5.62
CA TYR A 261 19.06 10.23 4.74
C TYR A 261 19.70 11.36 5.57
N PRO A 262 20.76 12.06 5.12
CA PRO A 262 21.43 13.08 5.91
C PRO A 262 20.48 14.25 6.16
N GLY A 263 20.39 14.72 7.41
CA GLY A 263 19.47 15.79 7.77
C GLY A 263 17.99 15.37 7.87
N ASN A 264 17.67 14.08 7.90
CA ASN A 264 16.29 13.65 8.10
C ASN A 264 15.74 14.08 9.47
N ALA A 265 14.42 14.33 9.53
CA ALA A 265 13.73 14.84 10.71
C ALA A 265 13.31 13.74 11.72
N THR A 266 13.71 12.49 11.50
CA THR A 266 13.24 11.32 12.27
C THR A 266 14.38 10.47 12.83
N SER A 267 15.62 10.97 12.80
CA SER A 267 16.83 10.26 13.22
C SER A 267 16.96 8.86 12.61
N GLY A 268 16.61 8.72 11.33
CA GLY A 268 16.73 7.48 10.56
C GLY A 268 15.58 6.49 10.75
N THR A 269 14.45 6.92 11.32
CA THR A 269 13.24 6.11 11.46
C THR A 269 12.20 6.46 10.38
N ILE A 270 11.36 5.50 9.98
CA ILE A 270 10.25 5.77 9.06
C ILE A 270 9.19 6.61 9.80
N PRO A 271 8.70 7.74 9.24
CA PRO A 271 7.68 8.56 9.86
C PRO A 271 6.45 7.76 10.31
N ARG A 272 5.93 8.10 11.49
CA ARG A 272 4.80 7.42 12.15
C ARG A 272 3.55 8.30 12.27
N ARG A 273 3.66 9.60 12.01
CA ARG A 273 2.54 10.55 11.89
C ARG A 273 2.96 11.79 11.09
N PHE A 274 2.01 12.65 10.77
CA PHE A 274 2.30 14.05 10.44
C PHE A 274 2.21 14.91 11.71
N PRO A 275 3.08 15.91 11.88
CA PRO A 275 2.89 16.91 12.92
C PRO A 275 1.65 17.77 12.62
N TYR A 276 1.08 18.41 13.63
CA TYR A 276 -0.01 19.36 13.41
C TYR A 276 0.48 20.57 12.58
N PRO A 277 -0.39 21.19 11.76
CA PRO A 277 -0.04 22.40 11.04
C PRO A 277 0.42 23.51 11.99
N SER A 278 1.52 24.18 11.66
CA SER A 278 2.07 25.26 12.52
C SER A 278 1.11 26.42 12.71
N THR A 279 0.18 26.64 11.78
CA THR A 279 -0.87 27.67 11.86
C THR A 279 -1.83 27.45 13.02
N GLU A 280 -2.07 26.19 13.44
CA GLU A 280 -2.93 25.87 14.59
C GLU A 280 -2.40 26.48 15.89
N ALA A 281 -1.07 26.60 16.03
CA ALA A 281 -0.48 27.23 17.21
C ALA A 281 -0.87 28.71 17.35
N ALA A 282 -1.11 29.40 16.22
CA ALA A 282 -1.50 30.81 16.20
C ALA A 282 -3.01 31.00 16.35
N ILE A 283 -3.83 30.20 15.65
CA ILE A 283 -5.28 30.39 15.60
C ILE A 283 -6.05 29.60 16.68
N ASN A 284 -5.43 28.57 17.27
CA ASN A 284 -6.07 27.62 18.19
C ASN A 284 -5.09 27.14 19.28
N GLY A 285 -4.30 28.08 19.83
CA GLY A 285 -3.09 27.77 20.59
C GLY A 285 -3.30 26.92 21.86
N GLU A 286 -4.42 27.08 22.56
CA GLU A 286 -4.71 26.27 23.77
C GLU A 286 -4.92 24.79 23.40
N ASN A 287 -5.80 24.51 22.45
CA ASN A 287 -6.06 23.14 21.98
C ASN A 287 -4.84 22.55 21.29
N TYR A 288 -4.09 23.34 20.51
CA TYR A 288 -2.84 22.90 19.91
C TYR A 288 -1.85 22.42 20.98
N ARG A 289 -1.61 23.21 22.04
CA ARG A 289 -0.68 22.83 23.11
C ARG A 289 -1.13 21.56 23.83
N ALA A 290 -2.42 21.45 24.15
CA ALA A 290 -2.98 20.25 24.79
C ALA A 290 -2.81 19.00 23.91
N ALA A 291 -3.19 19.09 22.63
CA ALA A 291 -3.09 17.98 21.68
C ALA A 291 -1.63 17.58 21.40
N SER A 292 -0.74 18.56 21.22
CA SER A 292 0.70 18.36 20.99
C SER A 292 1.38 17.67 22.18
N ALA A 293 1.06 18.09 23.41
CA ALA A 293 1.57 17.47 24.63
C ALA A 293 1.08 16.03 24.82
N ALA A 294 -0.10 15.69 24.32
CA ALA A 294 -0.66 14.34 24.42
C ALA A 294 -0.04 13.32 23.45
N VAL A 295 0.80 13.76 22.51
CA VAL A 295 1.41 12.87 21.50
C VAL A 295 2.56 12.06 22.11
N PRO A 296 2.48 10.71 22.12
CA PRO A 296 3.62 9.88 22.50
C PRO A 296 4.82 10.14 21.58
N GLY A 297 5.96 10.56 22.16
CA GLY A 297 7.15 10.94 21.40
C GLY A 297 7.12 12.37 20.81
N GLY A 298 6.11 13.17 21.16
CA GLY A 298 5.96 14.58 20.77
C GLY A 298 5.34 14.78 19.38
N ASP A 299 4.89 16.01 19.12
CA ASP A 299 4.33 16.44 17.82
C ASP A 299 5.42 16.55 16.74
N LYS A 300 5.96 15.40 16.35
CA LYS A 300 7.06 15.20 15.39
C LYS A 300 6.69 14.07 14.45
N LEU A 301 7.39 13.97 13.31
CA LEU A 301 7.23 12.85 12.37
C LEU A 301 7.51 11.48 13.00
N SER A 302 8.39 11.42 14.01
CA SER A 302 8.71 10.21 14.78
C SER A 302 7.74 9.92 15.92
N GLY A 303 6.87 10.87 16.27
CA GLY A 303 5.82 10.68 17.27
C GLY A 303 4.80 9.64 16.83
N ARG A 304 4.07 9.06 17.77
CA ARG A 304 3.11 7.99 17.49
C ARG A 304 1.68 8.47 17.65
N VAL A 305 0.78 7.89 16.86
CA VAL A 305 -0.66 7.99 17.11
C VAL A 305 -1.06 7.03 18.22
N TRP A 306 -2.17 7.25 18.92
CA TRP A 306 -2.46 6.54 20.18
C TRP A 306 -2.53 5.00 20.05
N TRP A 307 -2.99 4.51 18.90
CA TRP A 307 -3.12 3.08 18.60
C TRP A 307 -1.82 2.45 18.10
N ASP A 308 -0.83 3.26 17.74
CA ASP A 308 0.49 2.81 17.26
C ASP A 308 1.41 2.56 18.47
N LYS A 309 1.44 1.30 18.91
CA LYS A 309 2.29 0.80 20.01
C LYS A 309 3.40 -0.12 19.50
#